data_AF-A0A1F8Q360-F1
#
_entry.id   AF-A0A1F8Q360-F1
#
_cell.length_a   1.000
_cell.length_b   1.000
_cell.length_c   1.000
_cell.angle_alpha   90.00
_cell.angle_beta   90.00
_cell.angle_gamma   90.00
#
_symmetry.space_group_name_H-M   'P 1'
#
loop_
_entity.id
_entity.type
_entity.pdbx_description
1 polymer ?
#
loop_
_entity_poly.entity_id
_entity_poly.type
_entity_poly.pdbx_seq_one_letter_code
_entity_poly.pdbx_strand_id
1 'polypeptide(L)' 'MIKTVIRTAGDMVMVFDENGEQIPEFQGYYEDVKDKVLTGAAAGSVFNHWFGRSLDPDTVTAEVW' A
#
# COMPACT_ATOMS: atom_id res chain seq x y z
N MET A 1 -12.74 -2.92 1.27
CA MET A 1 -12.16 -1.73 1.95
C MET A 1 -10.66 -1.87 1.91
N ILE A 2 -9.88 -0.80 1.67
CA ILE A 2 -8.40 -0.92 1.70
C ILE A 2 -7.98 -1.42 3.09
N LYS A 3 -7.19 -2.49 3.12
CA LYS A 3 -6.67 -3.06 4.37
C LYS A 3 -5.16 -3.01 4.45
N THR A 4 -4.48 -3.40 3.36
CA THR A 4 -3.03 -3.45 3.32
C THR A 4 -2.54 -2.77 2.06
N VAL A 5 -1.56 -1.89 2.23
CA VAL A 5 -0.91 -1.15 1.15
C VAL A 5 0.58 -1.45 1.23
N ILE A 6 1.19 -1.82 0.11
CA ILE A 6 2.62 -2.13 0.02
C ILE A 6 3.21 -1.33 -1.14
N ARG A 7 4.19 -0.47 -0.84
CA ARG A 7 5.04 0.17 -1.86
C ARG A 7 6.34 -0.60 -1.96
N THR A 8 6.72 -0.98 -3.17
CA THR A 8 7.95 -1.74 -3.44
C THR A 8 9.11 -0.82 -3.84
N ALA A 9 10.34 -1.34 -3.89
CA ALA A 9 11.52 -0.58 -4.33
C ALA A 9 11.42 0.00 -5.76
N GLY A 10 10.59 -0.59 -6.62
CA GLY A 10 10.32 -0.09 -7.97
C GLY A 10 9.20 0.94 -8.04
N ASP A 11 8.80 1.51 -6.89
CA ASP A 11 7.66 2.42 -6.73
C ASP A 11 6.31 1.85 -7.14
N MET A 12 6.21 0.53 -7.35
CA MET A 12 4.92 -0.13 -7.55
C MET A 12 4.19 -0.27 -6.21
N VAL A 13 2.92 0.09 -6.22
CA VAL A 13 1.98 -0.03 -5.10
C VAL A 13 1.04 -1.19 -5.35
N MET A 14 0.97 -2.09 -4.37
CA MET A 14 0.00 -3.18 -4.29
C MET A 14 -0.98 -2.89 -3.15
N VAL A 15 -2.26 -3.14 -3.39
CA VAL A 15 -3.32 -2.82 -2.44
C VAL A 15 -4.24 -4.02 -2.29
N PHE A 16 -4.47 -4.40 -1.04
CA PHE A 16 -5.28 -5.56 -0.67
C PHE A 16 -6.44 -5.15 0.22
N ASP A 17 -7.55 -5.84 0.07
CA ASP A 17 -8.71 -5.71 0.95
C ASP A 17 -8.60 -6.58 2.21
N GLU A 18 -9.66 -6.61 3.00
CA GLU A 18 -9.72 -7.36 4.26
C GLU A 18 -9.64 -8.89 4.09
N ASN A 19 -9.96 -9.40 2.90
CA ASN A 19 -9.87 -10.81 2.55
C ASN A 19 -8.49 -11.18 1.98
N GLY A 20 -7.60 -10.19 1.83
CA GLY A 20 -6.32 -10.36 1.14
C GLY A 20 -6.45 -10.40 -0.38
N GLU A 21 -7.58 -9.95 -0.93
CA GLU A 21 -7.77 -9.85 -2.38
C GLU A 21 -7.18 -8.53 -2.88
N GLN A 22 -6.51 -8.57 -4.03
CA GLN A 22 -6.00 -7.35 -4.66
C GLN A 22 -7.16 -6.44 -5.08
N ILE A 23 -6.98 -5.13 -4.93
CA ILE A 23 -7.93 -4.11 -5.41
C ILE A 23 -7.28 -3.37 -6.59
N PRO A 24 -7.48 -3.81 -7.84
CA PRO A 24 -6.72 -3.31 -9.00
C PRO A 24 -6.82 -1.81 -9.21
N GLU A 25 -7.95 -1.22 -8.80
CA GLU A 25 -8.26 0.20 -8.92
C GLU A 25 -7.25 1.13 -8.20
N PHE A 26 -6.55 0.62 -7.18
CA PHE A 26 -5.59 1.37 -6.37
C PHE A 26 -4.14 0.92 -6.59
N GLN A 27 -3.90 0.02 -7.54
CA GLN A 27 -2.55 -0.47 -7.85
C GLN A 27 -1.93 0.31 -9.02
N GLY A 28 -0.62 0.48 -8.99
CA GLY A 28 0.11 1.22 -10.02
C GLY A 28 1.43 1.79 -9.49
N TYR A 29 2.04 2.70 -10.24
CA TYR A 29 3.17 3.46 -9.72
C TYR A 29 2.72 4.43 -8.63
N TYR A 30 3.55 4.61 -7.62
CA TYR A 30 3.23 5.36 -6.41
C TYR A 30 2.72 6.77 -6.71
N GLU A 31 3.39 7.52 -7.59
CA GLU A 31 2.98 8.88 -7.96
C GLU A 31 1.58 8.92 -8.61
N ASP A 32 1.16 7.85 -9.30
CA ASP A 32 -0.14 7.80 -9.97
C ASP A 32 -1.29 7.47 -9.00
N VAL A 33 -1.00 6.75 -7.92
CA VAL A 33 -2.04 6.17 -7.03
C VAL A 33 -2.00 6.67 -5.59
N LYS A 34 -0.93 7.36 -5.16
CA LYS A 34 -0.73 7.78 -3.76
C LYS A 34 -1.95 8.51 -3.19
N ASP A 35 -2.39 9.58 -3.84
CA ASP A 35 -3.47 10.41 -3.33
C ASP A 35 -4.79 9.64 -3.25
N LYS A 36 -5.03 8.78 -4.24
CA LYS A 36 -6.20 7.91 -4.30
C LYS A 36 -6.19 6.89 -3.17
N VAL A 37 -5.05 6.27 -2.90
CA VAL A 37 -4.86 5.30 -1.83
C VAL A 37 -5.04 5.97 -0.47
N LEU A 38 -4.36 7.10 -0.22
CA LEU A 38 -4.44 7.81 1.05
C LEU A 38 -5.87 8.30 1.34
N THR A 39 -6.59 8.75 0.33
CA THR A 39 -8.00 9.17 0.47
C THR A 39 -8.94 7.98 0.65
N GLY A 40 -8.67 6.85 0.01
CA GLY A 40 -9.50 5.64 0.09
C GLY A 40 -9.20 4.74 1.30
N ALA A 41 -8.10 4.98 2.01
CA ALA A 41 -7.68 4.18 3.15
C ALA A 41 -8.60 4.42 4.35
N ALA A 42 -9.15 3.34 4.89
CA ALA A 42 -9.96 3.39 6.10
C ALA A 42 -9.09 3.42 7.37
N ALA A 43 -9.69 3.84 8.49
CA ALA A 43 -9.06 3.72 9.80
C ALA A 43 -8.66 2.25 10.08
N GLY A 44 -7.38 2.02 10.36
CA GLY A 44 -6.83 0.67 10.55
C GLY A 44 -6.31 -0.01 9.29
N SER A 45 -6.17 0.73 8.18
CA SER A 45 -5.33 0.33 7.03
C SER A 45 -3.87 0.26 7.47
N VAL A 46 -3.14 -0.73 6.98
CA VAL A 46 -1.72 -0.94 7.26
C VAL A 46 -0.92 -0.55 6.02
N PHE A 47 0.00 0.39 6.20
CA PHE A 47 0.90 0.85 5.15
C PHE A 47 2.27 0.23 5.34
N ASN A 48 2.86 -0.24 4.25
CA ASN A 48 4.17 -0.88 4.29
C ASN A 48 5.08 -0.41 3.16
N HIS A 49 6.37 -0.38 3.47
CA HIS A 49 7.45 -0.29 2.49
C HIS A 49 8.13 -1.65 2.37
N TRP A 50 8.29 -2.11 1.14
CA TRP A 50 9.01 -3.34 0.83
C TRP A 50 10.14 -3.06 -0.15
N PHE A 51 11.13 -2.30 0.35
CA PHE A 51 12.23 -1.81 -0.46
C PHE A 51 13.46 -2.73 -0.44
N GLY A 52 13.56 -3.58 0.58
CA GLY A 52 14.66 -4.53 0.75
C GLY A 52 14.39 -5.90 0.13
N ARG A 53 15.26 -6.85 0.47
CA ARG A 53 15.08 -8.29 0.16
C ARG A 53 14.59 -9.09 1.37
N SER A 54 14.21 -8.40 2.45
CA SER A 54 13.59 -9.03 3.61
C SER A 54 12.32 -9.75 3.18
N LEU A 55 11.99 -10.86 3.83
CA LEU A 55 10.70 -11.53 3.63
C LEU A 55 9.55 -10.70 4.20
N ASP A 56 9.83 -9.93 5.24
CA ASP A 56 8.85 -9.09 5.92
C ASP A 56 9.01 -7.62 5.47
N PRO A 57 7.91 -6.94 5.11
CA PRO A 57 7.93 -5.52 4.78
C PRO A 57 7.89 -4.66 6.05
N ASP A 58 8.37 -3.42 5.94
CA ASP A 58 8.40 -2.46 7.06
C ASP A 58 7.06 -1.73 7.15
N THR A 59 6.36 -1.88 8.28
CA THR A 59 5.12 -1.12 8.53
C THR A 59 5.44 0.33 8.89
N VAL A 60 4.76 1.26 8.24
CA VAL A 60 4.94 2.71 8.37
C VAL A 60 3.60 3.43 8.60
N THR A 61 3.65 4.69 9.02
CA THR A 61 2.43 5.53 9.10
C THR A 61 2.03 6.02 7.70
N ALA A 62 0.74 6.35 7.53
CA ALA A 62 0.24 6.94 6.28
C ALA A 62 0.93 8.26 5.90
N GLU A 63 1.44 9.00 6.89
CA GLU A 63 2.10 10.30 6.72
C GLU A 63 3.49 10.16 6.08
N VAL A 64 4.19 9.05 6.36
CA VAL A 64 5.56 8.79 5.87
C VAL A 64 5.59 7.75 4.75
N TRP A 65 4.42 7.26 4.33
CA TRP A 65 4.28 6.23 3.30
C TRP A 65 4.51 6.76 1.88
#